data_AF-A0A5J4KVS7-F1
#
_entry.id   AF-A0A5J4KVS7-F1
#
_cell.length_a   1.000
_cell.length_b   1.000
_cell.length_c   1.000
_cell.angle_alpha   90.00
_cell.angle_beta   90.00
_cell.angle_gamma   90.00
#
_symmetry.space_group_name_H-M   'P 1'
#
loop_
_entity.id
_entity.type
_entity.pdbx_description
1 polymer ?
#
loop_
_entity_poly.entity_id
_entity_poly.type
_entity_poly.pdbx_seq_one_letter_code
_entity_poly.pdbx_strand_id
1 'polypeptide(L)' 'MLIAWLNELIFLFDTDYLLFRAFTIEAISETQVRGRAEGEVYDRQRHDLSSAIKAVTWHEAAITHIADGYQARIIFDI' A
#
# COMPACT_ATOMS: atom_id res chain seq x y z
N MET A 1 5.93 0.50 11.14
CA MET A 1 5.03 1.66 10.87
C MET A 1 4.55 1.66 9.43
N LEU A 2 5.43 1.72 8.42
CA LEU A 2 5.02 1.63 6.99
C LEU A 2 4.26 0.33 6.67
N ILE A 3 4.73 -0.81 7.19
CA ILE A 3 4.06 -2.10 6.97
C ILE A 3 2.65 -2.11 7.57
N ALA A 4 2.48 -1.56 8.77
CA ALA A 4 1.16 -1.45 9.39
C ALA A 4 0.21 -0.58 8.55
N TRP A 5 0.72 0.52 7.99
CA TRP A 5 -0.03 1.37 7.07
C TRP A 5 -0.43 0.64 5.78
N LEU A 6 0.46 -0.17 5.19
CA LEU A 6 0.14 -0.98 4.01
C LEU A 6 -0.86 -2.10 4.32
N ASN A 7 -0.74 -2.74 5.49
CA ASN A 7 -1.70 -3.75 5.93
C ASN A 7 -3.10 -3.15 6.14
N GLU A 8 -3.20 -1.91 6.63
CA GLU A 8 -4.46 -1.19 6.73
C GLU A 8 -5.11 -1.00 5.34
N LEU A 9 -4.32 -0.67 4.31
CA LEU A 9 -4.82 -0.54 2.95
C LEU A 9 -5.33 -1.87 2.38
N ILE A 10 -4.65 -2.98 2.69
CA ILE A 10 -5.12 -4.33 2.32
C ILE A 10 -6.42 -4.65 3.05
N PHE A 11 -6.49 -4.37 4.35
CA PHE A 11 -7.69 -4.57 5.14
C PHE A 11 -8.88 -3.82 4.57
N LEU A 12 -8.70 -2.54 4.17
CA LEU A 12 -9.75 -1.74 3.53
C LEU A 12 -10.20 -2.31 2.18
N PHE A 13 -9.30 -2.94 1.42
CA PHE A 13 -9.69 -3.66 0.22
C PHE A 13 -10.48 -4.93 0.56
N ASP A 14 -10.08 -5.69 1.57
CA ASP A 14 -10.76 -6.93 1.95
C ASP A 14 -12.14 -6.69 2.59
N THR A 15 -12.30 -5.62 3.38
CA THR A 15 -13.57 -5.30 4.04
C THR A 15 -14.52 -4.51 3.17
N ASP A 16 -14.01 -3.47 2.50
CA ASP A 16 -14.83 -2.47 1.82
C ASP A 16 -14.64 -2.49 0.30
N TYR A 17 -13.84 -3.43 -0.22
CA TYR A 17 -13.53 -3.55 -1.65
C TYR A 17 -12.97 -2.25 -2.25
N LEU A 18 -12.25 -1.45 -1.45
CA LEU A 18 -11.65 -0.20 -1.92
C LEU A 18 -10.38 -0.46 -2.73
N LEU A 19 -10.43 -0.14 -4.02
CA LEU A 19 -9.29 -0.19 -4.94
C LEU A 19 -8.59 1.16 -4.97
N PHE A 20 -7.36 1.17 -4.46
CA PHE A 20 -6.52 2.36 -4.46
C PHE A 20 -5.63 2.39 -5.71
N ARG A 21 -5.58 3.54 -6.38
CA ARG A 21 -4.77 3.76 -7.59
C ARG A 21 -3.59 4.70 -7.37
N ALA A 22 -3.67 5.54 -6.35
CA ALA A 22 -2.66 6.58 -6.09
C ALA A 22 -2.44 6.73 -4.59
N PHE A 23 -1.17 6.94 -4.22
CA PHE A 23 -0.75 7.10 -2.85
C PHE A 23 0.18 8.29 -2.75
N THR A 24 -0.03 9.15 -1.75
CA THR A 24 0.85 10.27 -1.43
C THR A 24 1.25 10.16 0.02
N ILE A 25 2.55 10.05 0.30
CA ILE A 25 3.06 10.12 1.66
C ILE A 25 3.26 11.60 2.01
N GLU A 26 2.52 12.09 2.98
CA GLU A 26 2.56 13.49 3.43
C GLU A 26 3.65 13.68 4.49
N ALA A 27 3.87 12.67 5.34
CA ALA A 27 4.92 12.68 6.35
C ALA A 27 5.39 11.27 6.67
N ILE A 28 6.71 11.09 6.81
CA ILE A 28 7.32 9.86 7.31
C ILE A 28 8.41 10.22 8.32
N SER A 29 8.37 9.56 9.47
CA SER A 29 9.41 9.62 10.50
C SER A 29 9.67 8.22 11.04
N GLU A 30 10.62 8.10 11.97
CA GLU A 30 10.90 6.82 12.64
C GLU A 30 9.68 6.25 13.39
N THR A 31 8.74 7.12 13.78
CA THR A 31 7.60 6.77 14.66
C THR A 31 6.23 7.13 14.08
N GLN A 32 6.16 7.69 12.87
CA GLN A 32 4.88 8.05 12.25
C GLN A 32 4.93 7.94 10.73
N VAL A 33 3.84 7.45 10.15
CA VAL A 33 3.56 7.55 8.72
C VAL A 33 2.20 8.21 8.56
N ARG A 34 2.14 9.27 7.76
CA ARG A 34 0.90 9.90 7.30
C ARG A 34 0.90 9.95 5.78
N GLY A 35 -0.18 9.50 5.19
CA GLY A 35 -0.35 9.55 3.75
C GLY A 35 -1.83 9.48 3.38
N ARG A 36 -2.08 9.84 2.12
CA ARG A 36 -3.38 9.79 1.47
C ARG A 36 -3.37 8.68 0.43
N ALA A 37 -4.41 7.85 0.47
CA ALA A 37 -4.70 6.88 -0.58
C ALA A 37 -5.96 7.33 -1.34
N GLU A 38 -5.89 7.34 -2.66
CA GLU A 38 -7.03 7.67 -3.53
C GLU A 38 -7.44 6.44 -4.32
N GLY A 39 -8.74 6.20 -4.35
CA GLY A 39 -9.31 4.99 -4.88
C GLY A 39 -10.82 5.08 -5.07
N GLU A 40 -11.40 3.97 -5.50
CA GLU A 40 -12.83 3.79 -5.67
C GLU A 40 -13.25 2.37 -5.26
N VAL A 41 -14.54 2.16 -5.01
CA VAL A 41 -15.06 0.82 -4.73
C VAL A 41 -14.86 -0.05 -5.98
N TYR A 42 -14.45 -1.28 -5.78
CA TYR A 42 -14.27 -2.25 -6.83
C TYR A 42 -15.57 -2.49 -7.59
N ASP A 43 -15.52 -2.28 -8.90
CA ASP A 43 -16.57 -2.62 -9.84
C ASP A 43 -16.06 -3.66 -10.83
N ARG A 44 -16.61 -4.88 -10.77
CA ARG A 44 -16.24 -6.01 -11.65
C ARG A 44 -16.48 -5.74 -13.15
N GLN A 45 -17.32 -4.77 -13.50
CA GLN A 45 -17.59 -4.41 -14.90
C GLN A 45 -16.54 -3.42 -15.44
N ARG A 46 -15.90 -2.66 -14.54
CA ARG A 46 -14.95 -1.61 -14.89
C ARG A 46 -13.50 -2.01 -14.62
N HIS A 47 -13.27 -2.93 -13.68
CA HIS A 47 -11.95 -3.34 -13.21
C HIS A 47 -11.72 -4.83 -13.49
N ASP A 48 -10.76 -5.13 -14.37
CA ASP A 48 -10.32 -6.50 -14.63
C ASP A 48 -9.22 -6.87 -13.62
N LEU A 49 -9.63 -7.48 -12.49
CA LEU A 49 -8.68 -7.98 -11.48
C LEU A 49 -8.14 -9.35 -11.92
N SER A 50 -7.04 -9.34 -12.68
CA SER A 50 -6.36 -10.57 -13.10
C SER A 50 -5.62 -11.27 -11.95
N SER A 51 -5.26 -10.54 -10.89
CA SER A 51 -4.63 -11.09 -9.69
C SER A 51 -4.90 -10.17 -8.49
N ALA A 52 -5.64 -10.67 -7.49
CA ALA A 52 -5.85 -9.94 -6.24
C ALA A 52 -4.60 -10.12 -5.36
N ILE A 53 -3.99 -9.02 -4.91
CA ILE A 53 -2.90 -9.06 -3.94
C ILE A 53 -3.46 -9.69 -2.65
N LYS A 54 -3.00 -10.89 -2.30
CA LYS A 54 -3.52 -11.64 -1.13
C LYS A 54 -2.86 -11.22 0.17
N ALA A 55 -1.63 -10.69 0.11
CA ALA A 55 -0.89 -10.23 1.28
C ALA A 55 0.31 -9.35 0.89
N VAL A 56 0.70 -8.44 1.78
CA VAL A 56 2.07 -7.92 1.82
C VAL A 56 2.89 -8.95 2.60
N THR A 57 3.77 -9.67 1.91
CA THR A 57 4.67 -10.61 2.59
C THR A 57 5.95 -9.90 3.02
N TRP A 58 6.43 -10.30 4.19
CA TRP A 58 7.64 -9.74 4.83
C TRP A 58 8.94 -10.02 4.07
N HIS A 59 8.92 -10.85 3.02
CA HIS A 59 10.13 -11.19 2.29
C HIS A 59 10.59 -9.98 1.46
N GLU A 60 11.66 -9.34 1.93
CA GLU A 60 12.40 -8.23 1.29
C GLU A 60 11.77 -6.82 1.35
N ALA A 61 10.81 -6.58 2.25
CA ALA A 61 10.40 -5.21 2.54
C ALA A 61 11.58 -4.41 3.14
N ALA A 62 12.09 -3.42 2.42
CA ALA A 62 13.26 -2.65 2.82
C ALA A 62 13.01 -1.15 2.63
N ILE A 63 13.33 -0.34 3.65
CA ILE A 63 13.32 1.12 3.56
C ILE A 63 14.77 1.57 3.67
N THR A 64 15.26 2.29 2.67
CA THR A 64 16.63 2.80 2.62
C THR A 64 16.58 4.31 2.52
N HIS A 65 17.36 4.99 3.37
CA HIS A 65 17.57 6.43 3.23
C HIS A 65 18.53 6.66 2.06
N ILE A 66 18.12 7.50 1.11
CA ILE A 66 18.91 7.93 -0.04
C ILE A 66 19.16 9.44 0.06
N ALA A 67 20.06 9.97 -0.77
CA ALA A 67 20.41 11.39 -0.72
C ALA A 67 19.18 12.33 -0.90
N ASP A 68 18.19 11.90 -1.68
CA ASP A 68 16.95 12.65 -1.97
C ASP A 68 15.72 12.16 -1.17
N GLY A 69 15.92 11.49 -0.03
CA GLY A 69 14.85 11.09 0.88
C GLY A 69 14.81 9.60 1.19
N TYR A 70 13.64 8.98 1.07
CA TYR A 70 13.45 7.57 1.43
C TYR A 70 13.02 6.74 0.22
N GLN A 71 13.66 5.59 0.03
CA GLN A 71 13.25 4.59 -0.94
C GLN A 71 12.72 3.37 -0.20
N ALA A 72 11.48 2.97 -0.49
CA ALA A 72 10.90 1.74 0.05
C ALA A 72 10.74 0.71 -1.07
N ARG A 73 11.23 -0.51 -0.84
CA ARG A 73 10.90 -1.71 -1.60
C ARG A 73 9.91 -2.52 -0.77
N ILE A 74 8.79 -2.88 -1.39
CA ILE A 74 7.76 -3.73 -0.80
C ILE A 74 7.46 -4.81 -1.83
N ILE A 75 7.46 -6.07 -1.42
CA ILE A 75 7.02 -7.19 -2.24
C ILE A 75 5.58 -7.52 -1.86
N PHE A 76 4.72 -7.55 -2.87
CA PHE A 76 3.33 -7.96 -2.73
C PHE A 76 3.20 -9.38 -3.25
N ASP A 77 2.59 -10.27 -2.46
CA ASP A 77 2.27 -11.63 -2.86
C ASP A 77 0.87 -11.68 -3.49
N ILE A 78 0.73 -12.42 -4.59
CA ILE A 78 -0.46 -12.41 -5.46
C ILE A 78 -1.15 -13.77 -5.49
#